data_AF-A0A5N8WDA9-F1
#
_entry.id   AF-A0A5N8WDA9-F1
#
_cell.length_a   1.000
_cell.length_b   1.000
_cell.length_c   1.000
_cell.angle_alpha   90.00
_cell.angle_beta   90.00
_cell.angle_gamma   90.00
#
_symmetry.space_group_name_H-M   'P 1'
#
loop_
_entity.id
_entity.type
_entity.pdbx_description
1 polymer ?
#
loop_
_entity_poly.entity_id
_entity_poly.type
_entity_poly.pdbx_seq_one_letter_code
_entity_poly.pdbx_strand_id
1 'polypeptide(L)'
;MATQHLDPTDPAAGPSPELSTSLEQGGTPLADALAGYLRARATEFLRALRTQRETGGAAHGVEESADAALALRRSARRISGTLHTFRPLLDADWSEALRPELAWLSSTLAREHAYAARLERLVKALNRLSGASAFPTQSTAPRASDNAAKGNLTVGAAKAGALLDRRLTLARTRAHSAALDALGSARFHAVADSVAVLASEVPLTPAAATADLCPLAEAAYERLRDAVTSLPLITAGHPYNAEALIHG
;
A
#
# COMPACT_ATOMS: atom_id res chain seq x y z
N MET A 1 39.67 17.89 30.44
CA MET A 1 39.02 16.65 30.92
C MET A 1 37.54 16.75 30.52
N ALA A 2 37.19 16.67 29.24
CA ALA A 2 37.03 15.47 28.39
C ALA A 2 35.90 14.53 28.88
N THR A 3 34.88 14.39 28.02
CA THR A 3 34.00 13.21 27.78
C THR A 3 33.02 12.80 28.90
N GLN A 4 31.75 12.42 28.67
CA GLN A 4 31.07 11.86 27.50
C GLN A 4 29.54 11.98 27.70
N HIS A 5 28.83 12.44 26.67
CA HIS A 5 27.37 12.35 26.55
C HIS A 5 27.11 11.14 25.63
N LEU A 6 26.41 10.11 26.11
CA LEU A 6 26.03 8.94 25.29
C LEU A 6 24.52 8.97 25.03
N ASP A 7 24.19 9.23 23.75
CA ASP A 7 22.92 8.90 23.11
C ASP A 7 22.79 7.37 22.93
N PRO A 8 21.62 6.76 23.17
CA PRO A 8 21.33 5.42 22.69
C PRO A 8 20.72 5.50 21.28
N THR A 9 21.55 5.34 20.25
CA THR A 9 21.05 5.00 18.91
C THR A 9 20.92 3.49 18.79
N ASP A 10 19.69 3.03 18.61
CA ASP A 10 19.29 1.65 18.37
C ASP A 10 19.78 1.16 16.98
N PRO A 11 20.53 0.04 16.88
CA PRO A 11 21.02 -0.50 15.61
C PRO A 11 20.00 -1.48 15.01
N ALA A 12 18.91 -0.96 14.45
CA ALA A 12 17.92 -1.79 13.75
C ALA A 12 17.37 -1.16 12.45
N ALA A 13 18.15 -0.30 11.81
CA ALA A 13 17.89 0.12 10.44
C ALA A 13 18.65 -0.81 9.48
N GLY A 14 17.92 -1.71 8.80
CA GLY A 14 18.47 -2.45 7.65
C GLY A 14 19.03 -1.50 6.59
N PRO A 15 19.96 -1.95 5.73
CA PRO A 15 20.68 -1.08 4.81
C PRO A 15 19.70 -0.40 3.87
N SER A 16 19.54 0.91 4.05
CA SER A 16 19.01 1.80 3.02
C SER A 16 19.94 1.68 1.81
N PRO A 17 19.43 1.65 0.58
CA PRO A 17 20.31 1.69 -0.58
C PRO A 17 21.03 3.03 -0.53
N GLU A 18 22.32 2.98 -0.23
CA GLU A 18 23.22 4.12 -0.30
C GLU A 18 23.10 4.69 -1.71
N LEU A 19 22.55 5.91 -1.81
CA LEU A 19 22.79 6.76 -2.96
C LEU A 19 24.31 6.93 -3.02
N SER A 20 24.95 6.18 -3.90
CA SER A 20 26.36 6.33 -4.17
C SER A 20 26.63 7.80 -4.48
N THR A 21 27.37 8.45 -3.59
CA THR A 21 28.02 9.73 -3.80
C THR A 21 29.04 9.55 -4.92
N SER A 22 28.54 9.69 -6.15
CA SER A 22 29.35 9.84 -7.37
C SER A 22 28.76 11.01 -8.17
N LEU A 23 28.57 12.13 -7.47
CA LEU A 23 28.48 13.45 -8.09
C LEU A 23 29.90 14.00 -8.06
N GLU A 24 30.67 13.77 -9.12
CA GLU A 24 31.82 14.55 -9.58
C GLU A 24 32.49 13.76 -10.72
N GLN A 25 31.96 13.96 -11.94
CA GLN A 25 32.64 13.94 -13.26
C GLN A 25 31.68 13.43 -14.36
N GLY A 26 31.23 14.36 -15.23
CA GLY A 26 30.52 14.08 -16.48
C GLY A 26 29.04 13.75 -16.31
N GLY A 27 28.16 14.74 -16.50
CA GLY A 27 26.72 14.57 -16.39
C GLY A 27 26.19 13.44 -17.27
N THR A 28 25.97 12.28 -16.67
CA THR A 28 25.20 11.18 -17.25
C THR A 28 23.72 11.54 -17.15
N PRO A 29 22.98 11.50 -18.27
CA PRO A 29 21.76 12.25 -18.46
C PRO A 29 20.68 11.72 -17.52
N LEU A 30 19.92 12.63 -16.92
CA LEU A 30 18.80 12.30 -16.03
C LEU A 30 17.79 11.31 -16.67
N ALA A 31 17.73 11.25 -18.00
CA ALA A 31 17.01 10.23 -18.78
C ALA A 31 17.45 8.79 -18.46
N ASP A 32 18.75 8.55 -18.35
CA ASP A 32 19.33 7.24 -18.03
C ASP A 32 18.99 6.83 -16.60
N ALA A 33 18.86 7.80 -15.68
CA ALA A 33 18.39 7.55 -14.33
C ALA A 33 16.92 7.10 -14.31
N LEU A 34 16.05 7.73 -15.10
CA LEU A 34 14.64 7.31 -15.26
C LEU A 34 14.55 5.92 -15.87
N ALA A 35 15.28 5.66 -16.96
CA ALA A 35 15.30 4.36 -17.62
C ALA A 35 15.84 3.26 -16.68
N GLY A 36 16.95 3.53 -15.98
CA GLY A 36 17.53 2.64 -14.98
C GLY A 36 16.55 2.34 -13.84
N TYR A 37 15.82 3.35 -13.35
CA TYR A 37 14.80 3.16 -12.33
C TYR A 37 13.65 2.27 -12.81
N LEU A 38 13.12 2.52 -14.02
CA LEU A 38 12.03 1.73 -14.60
C LEU A 38 12.44 0.28 -14.81
N ARG A 39 13.64 0.03 -15.36
CA ARG A 39 14.19 -1.32 -15.53
C ARG A 39 14.37 -2.05 -14.21
N ALA A 40 14.86 -1.37 -13.17
CA ALA A 40 15.00 -1.93 -11.84
C ALA A 40 13.63 -2.33 -11.26
N ARG A 41 12.61 -1.47 -11.38
CA ARG A 41 11.24 -1.77 -10.91
C ARG A 41 10.57 -2.89 -11.71
N ALA A 42 10.79 -2.95 -13.01
CA ALA A 42 10.33 -4.05 -13.86
C ALA A 42 10.97 -5.38 -13.43
N THR A 43 12.28 -5.37 -13.13
CA THR A 43 12.99 -6.56 -12.64
C THR A 43 12.46 -7.02 -11.27
N GLU A 44 12.21 -6.09 -10.35
CA GLU A 44 11.56 -6.40 -9.06
C GLU A 44 10.16 -7.00 -9.25
N PHE A 45 9.38 -6.49 -10.20
CA PHE A 45 8.06 -7.02 -10.56
C PHE A 45 8.17 -8.49 -11.03
N LEU A 46 9.07 -8.77 -11.99
CA LEU A 46 9.25 -10.11 -12.53
C LEU A 46 9.79 -11.09 -11.47
N ARG A 47 10.68 -10.62 -10.58
CA ARG A 47 11.18 -11.41 -9.46
C ARG A 47 10.06 -11.78 -8.49
N ALA A 48 9.25 -10.80 -8.07
CA ALA A 48 8.11 -11.04 -7.18
C ALA A 48 7.09 -11.98 -7.83
N LEU A 49 6.86 -11.85 -9.14
CA LEU A 49 5.99 -12.75 -9.90
C LEU A 49 6.52 -14.19 -9.94
N ARG A 50 7.84 -14.38 -10.10
CA ARG A 50 8.45 -15.71 -10.06
C ARG A 50 8.29 -16.33 -8.68
N THR A 51 8.62 -15.60 -7.61
CA THR A 51 8.42 -16.06 -6.23
C THR A 51 6.95 -16.41 -5.94
N GLN A 52 6.00 -15.63 -6.46
CA GLN A 52 4.56 -15.92 -6.34
C GLN A 52 4.16 -17.24 -7.01
N ARG A 53 4.79 -17.60 -8.14
CA ARG A 53 4.54 -18.89 -8.81
C ARG A 53 5.17 -20.07 -8.08
N GLU A 54 6.37 -19.88 -7.53
CA GLU A 54 7.10 -20.89 -6.77
C GLU A 54 6.38 -21.21 -5.45
N THR A 55 5.88 -20.19 -4.75
CA THR A 55 5.17 -20.32 -3.46
C THR A 55 3.75 -20.87 -3.61
N GLY A 56 3.07 -20.62 -4.73
CA GLY A 56 1.72 -21.14 -4.99
C GLY A 56 1.61 -22.68 -5.05
N GLY A 57 2.73 -23.39 -5.17
CA GLY A 57 2.79 -24.86 -5.15
C GLY A 57 3.26 -25.49 -3.83
N ALA A 58 3.73 -24.70 -2.86
CA ALA A 58 4.38 -25.20 -1.65
C ALA A 58 3.50 -25.07 -0.40
N ALA A 59 3.35 -26.15 0.36
CA ALA A 59 2.47 -26.24 1.54
C ALA A 59 2.85 -25.33 2.73
N HIS A 60 4.03 -24.71 2.71
CA HIS A 60 4.53 -23.82 3.77
C HIS A 60 4.64 -22.32 3.37
N GLY A 61 4.18 -21.94 2.16
CA GLY A 61 4.48 -20.64 1.55
C GLY A 61 3.45 -19.52 1.75
N VAL A 62 2.54 -19.57 2.73
CA VAL A 62 1.44 -18.57 2.83
C VAL A 62 1.96 -17.17 3.13
N GLU A 63 2.91 -17.03 4.05
CA GLU A 63 3.51 -15.74 4.43
C GLU A 63 4.43 -15.22 3.32
N GLU A 64 5.24 -16.09 2.73
CA GLU A 64 6.12 -15.77 1.59
C GLU A 64 5.32 -15.36 0.34
N SER A 65 4.18 -16.01 0.08
CA SER A 65 3.26 -15.63 -1.00
C SER A 65 2.59 -14.29 -0.73
N ALA A 66 2.22 -14.01 0.52
CA ALA A 66 1.69 -12.71 0.92
C ALA A 66 2.73 -11.59 0.68
N ASP A 67 3.98 -11.81 1.06
CA ASP A 67 5.08 -10.85 0.84
C ASP A 67 5.40 -10.67 -0.65
N ALA A 68 5.39 -11.75 -1.44
CA ALA A 68 5.55 -11.69 -2.88
C ALA A 68 4.42 -10.90 -3.56
N ALA A 69 3.16 -11.10 -3.14
CA ALA A 69 2.02 -10.32 -3.62
C ALA A 69 2.13 -8.83 -3.24
N LEU A 70 2.61 -8.52 -2.04
CA LEU A 70 2.88 -7.14 -1.61
C LEU A 70 4.01 -6.49 -2.41
N ALA A 71 5.10 -7.22 -2.67
CA ALA A 71 6.22 -6.76 -3.50
C ALA A 71 5.76 -6.50 -4.93
N LEU A 72 4.98 -7.42 -5.53
CA LEU A 72 4.39 -7.29 -6.85
C LEU A 72 3.48 -6.06 -6.95
N ARG A 73 2.63 -5.85 -5.95
CA ARG A 73 1.76 -4.67 -5.87
C ARG A 73 2.58 -3.37 -5.76
N ARG A 74 3.63 -3.38 -4.93
CA ARG A 74 4.49 -2.21 -4.69
C ARG A 74 5.24 -1.82 -5.97
N SER A 75 5.83 -2.78 -6.69
CA SER A 75 6.51 -2.51 -7.95
C SER A 75 5.53 -2.02 -9.02
N ALA A 76 4.36 -2.65 -9.18
CA ALA A 76 3.32 -2.23 -10.12
C ALA A 76 2.86 -0.77 -9.87
N ARG A 77 2.63 -0.39 -8.60
CA ARG A 77 2.26 0.99 -8.25
C ARG A 77 3.38 1.98 -8.49
N ARG A 78 4.65 1.60 -8.22
CA ARG A 78 5.80 2.45 -8.49
C ARG A 78 5.97 2.69 -9.99
N ILE A 79 5.87 1.64 -10.81
CA ILE A 79 5.89 1.77 -12.28
C ILE A 79 4.75 2.71 -12.72
N SER A 80 3.50 2.43 -12.33
CA SER A 80 2.34 3.26 -12.70
C SER A 80 2.49 4.73 -12.27
N GLY A 81 3.03 4.98 -11.08
CA GLY A 81 3.32 6.33 -10.57
C GLY A 81 4.42 7.04 -11.35
N THR A 82 5.51 6.35 -11.68
CA THR A 82 6.60 6.89 -12.52
C THR A 82 6.10 7.21 -13.93
N LEU A 83 5.28 6.33 -14.53
CA LEU A 83 4.64 6.58 -15.83
C LEU A 83 3.72 7.80 -15.78
N HIS A 84 3.03 8.04 -14.65
CA HIS A 84 2.17 9.21 -14.48
C HIS A 84 2.97 10.52 -14.35
N THR A 85 4.02 10.53 -13.52
CA THR A 85 4.80 11.75 -13.26
C THR A 85 5.69 12.14 -14.44
N PHE A 86 6.34 11.17 -15.08
CA PHE A 86 7.28 11.41 -16.17
C PHE A 86 6.69 11.13 -17.56
N ARG A 87 5.35 11.11 -17.68
CA ARG A 87 4.63 10.90 -18.95
C ARG A 87 5.19 11.71 -20.13
N PRO A 88 5.56 13.00 -19.99
CA PRO A 88 6.06 13.78 -21.13
C PRO A 88 7.37 13.26 -21.74
N LEU A 89 8.12 12.43 -21.01
CA LEU A 89 9.41 11.89 -21.45
C LEU A 89 9.31 10.47 -22.01
N LEU A 90 8.13 9.84 -21.90
CA LEU A 90 7.86 8.47 -22.30
C LEU A 90 6.90 8.45 -23.50
N ASP A 91 6.89 7.34 -24.24
CA ASP A 91 5.88 7.14 -25.28
C ASP A 91 4.46 7.24 -24.69
N ALA A 92 3.67 8.16 -25.25
CA ALA A 92 2.38 8.54 -24.69
C ALA A 92 1.34 7.42 -24.86
N ASP A 93 1.31 6.76 -26.01
CA ASP A 93 0.32 5.73 -26.31
C ASP A 93 0.59 4.47 -25.49
N TRP A 94 1.86 4.06 -25.39
CA TRP A 94 2.30 2.95 -24.56
C TRP A 94 2.02 3.21 -23.07
N SER A 95 2.36 4.39 -22.56
CA SER A 95 2.15 4.72 -21.14
C SER A 95 0.66 4.79 -20.80
N GLU A 96 -0.18 5.37 -21.66
CA GLU A 96 -1.63 5.42 -21.43
C GLU A 96 -2.31 4.05 -21.54
N ALA A 97 -1.80 3.14 -22.38
CA ALA A 97 -2.28 1.76 -22.44
C ALA A 97 -1.90 0.95 -21.19
N LEU A 98 -0.66 1.08 -20.70
CA LEU A 98 -0.15 0.25 -19.59
C LEU A 98 -0.63 0.70 -18.20
N ARG A 99 -0.85 2.01 -17.99
CA ARG A 99 -1.27 2.57 -16.69
C ARG A 99 -2.57 1.99 -16.12
N PRO A 100 -3.70 1.94 -16.86
CA PRO A 100 -4.95 1.38 -16.33
C PRO A 100 -4.82 -0.11 -16.02
N GLU A 101 -3.99 -0.83 -16.75
CA GLU A 101 -3.71 -2.25 -16.52
C GLU A 101 -2.93 -2.48 -15.23
N LEU A 102 -1.90 -1.69 -14.96
CA LEU A 102 -1.17 -1.71 -13.69
C LEU A 102 -2.06 -1.29 -12.50
N ALA A 103 -2.97 -0.32 -12.72
CA ALA A 103 -3.96 0.08 -11.72
C ALA A 103 -4.95 -1.06 -11.42
N TRP A 104 -5.48 -1.70 -12.46
CA TRP A 104 -6.34 -2.88 -12.33
C TRP A 104 -5.63 -4.01 -11.57
N LEU A 105 -4.41 -4.37 -11.94
CA LEU A 105 -3.64 -5.43 -11.28
C LEU A 105 -3.38 -5.09 -9.81
N SER A 106 -2.86 -3.89 -9.54
CA SER A 106 -2.53 -3.47 -8.17
C SER A 106 -3.76 -3.33 -7.27
N SER A 107 -4.92 -2.97 -7.82
CA SER A 107 -6.19 -2.93 -7.08
C SER A 107 -6.72 -4.33 -6.78
N THR A 108 -6.63 -5.25 -7.75
CA THR A 108 -7.04 -6.65 -7.60
C THR A 108 -6.26 -7.33 -6.48
N LEU A 109 -4.94 -7.19 -6.49
CA LEU A 109 -4.04 -7.73 -5.46
C LEU A 109 -4.20 -7.03 -4.09
N ALA A 110 -4.67 -5.79 -4.04
CA ALA A 110 -4.86 -5.07 -2.78
C ALA A 110 -6.05 -5.59 -1.95
N ARG A 111 -7.09 -6.13 -2.60
CA ARG A 111 -8.37 -6.45 -1.94
C ARG A 111 -8.22 -7.48 -0.83
N GLU A 112 -7.44 -8.53 -1.03
CA GLU A 112 -7.25 -9.57 -0.02
C GLU A 112 -6.68 -8.98 1.29
N HIS A 113 -5.56 -8.26 1.18
CA HIS A 113 -4.91 -7.62 2.32
C HIS A 113 -5.78 -6.52 2.95
N ALA A 114 -6.57 -5.81 2.14
CA ALA A 114 -7.49 -4.81 2.64
C ALA A 114 -8.60 -5.43 3.53
N TYR A 115 -9.13 -6.60 3.16
CA TYR A 115 -10.08 -7.32 4.00
C TYR A 115 -9.45 -7.86 5.29
N ALA A 116 -8.22 -8.39 5.21
CA ALA A 116 -7.48 -8.85 6.38
C ALA A 116 -7.22 -7.70 7.38
N ALA A 117 -6.65 -6.58 6.89
CA ALA A 117 -6.39 -5.41 7.73
C ALA A 117 -7.68 -4.77 8.28
N ARG A 118 -8.77 -4.78 7.49
CA ARG A 118 -10.08 -4.30 7.95
C ARG A 118 -10.63 -5.17 9.08
N LEU A 119 -10.51 -6.49 8.98
CA LEU A 119 -10.96 -7.41 10.03
C LEU A 119 -10.19 -7.16 11.33
N GLU A 120 -8.86 -7.14 11.25
CA GLU A 120 -8.00 -6.88 12.40
C GLU A 120 -8.34 -5.53 13.07
N ARG A 121 -8.46 -4.47 12.27
CA ARG A 121 -8.81 -3.13 12.77
C ARG A 121 -10.18 -3.12 13.46
N LEU A 122 -11.19 -3.77 12.89
CA LEU A 122 -12.54 -3.78 13.44
C LEU A 122 -12.64 -4.63 14.71
N VAL A 123 -11.97 -5.77 14.76
CA VAL A 123 -11.91 -6.61 15.98
C VAL A 123 -11.18 -5.87 17.10
N LYS A 124 -10.04 -5.22 16.80
CA LYS A 124 -9.35 -4.36 17.78
C LYS A 124 -10.24 -3.23 18.28
N ALA A 125 -10.96 -2.55 17.39
CA ALA A 125 -11.89 -1.49 17.77
C ALA A 125 -13.04 -2.02 18.64
N LEU A 126 -13.61 -3.18 18.30
CA LEU A 126 -14.70 -3.81 19.05
C LEU A 126 -14.24 -4.25 20.44
N ASN A 127 -13.05 -4.83 20.56
CA ASN A 127 -12.47 -5.20 21.86
C ASN A 127 -12.21 -3.96 22.71
N ARG A 128 -11.68 -2.88 22.11
CA ARG A 128 -11.49 -1.60 22.79
C ARG A 128 -12.82 -1.03 23.28
N LEU A 129 -13.86 -1.03 22.47
CA LEU A 129 -15.18 -0.51 22.84
C LEU A 129 -15.88 -1.37 23.90
N SER A 130 -15.73 -2.69 23.83
CA SER A 130 -16.30 -3.63 24.80
C SER A 130 -15.62 -3.52 26.17
N GLY A 131 -14.30 -3.23 26.18
CA GLY A 131 -13.53 -2.96 27.39
C GLY A 131 -13.70 -1.53 27.94
N ALA A 132 -13.92 -0.54 27.07
CA ALA A 132 -14.06 0.88 27.42
C ALA A 132 -15.42 1.26 28.04
N SER A 133 -16.34 0.32 28.23
CA SER A 133 -17.56 0.53 29.02
C SER A 133 -17.29 0.75 30.53
N ALA A 134 -16.03 0.87 30.95
CA ALA A 134 -15.64 1.40 32.26
C ALA A 134 -15.16 2.85 32.10
N PHE A 135 -16.08 3.78 31.85
CA PHE A 135 -15.81 5.18 32.15
C PHE A 135 -15.66 5.35 33.67
N PRO A 136 -14.71 6.16 34.18
CA PRO A 136 -14.58 6.40 35.60
C PRO A 136 -15.62 7.44 36.03
N THR A 137 -16.87 7.00 36.23
CA THR A 137 -17.83 7.77 37.03
C THR A 137 -17.80 7.24 38.45
N GLN A 138 -17.40 8.11 39.37
CA GLN A 138 -17.43 7.91 40.81
C GLN A 138 -18.76 7.32 41.27
N SER A 139 -18.65 6.29 42.11
CA SER A 139 -19.59 5.80 43.13
C SER A 139 -21.09 6.13 43.01
N THR A 140 -21.91 5.08 42.90
CA THR A 140 -22.81 4.65 43.99
C THR A 140 -23.58 3.36 43.61
N ALA A 141 -23.36 2.29 44.39
CA ALA A 141 -24.11 1.03 44.49
C ALA A 141 -24.29 0.14 43.22
N PRO A 142 -24.01 -1.18 43.30
CA PRO A 142 -24.24 -2.09 42.18
C PRO A 142 -25.74 -2.35 42.03
N ARG A 143 -26.39 -1.78 41.01
CA ARG A 143 -27.72 -2.23 40.56
C ARG A 143 -27.52 -3.47 39.68
N ALA A 144 -28.24 -4.55 39.98
CA ALA A 144 -28.23 -5.79 39.19
C ALA A 144 -28.59 -5.57 37.70
N SER A 145 -29.25 -4.45 37.38
CA SER A 145 -29.56 -4.03 36.01
C SER A 145 -28.33 -3.65 35.18
N ASP A 146 -27.27 -3.10 35.79
CA ASP A 146 -26.07 -2.66 35.05
C ASP A 146 -25.21 -3.85 34.63
N ASN A 147 -25.19 -4.92 35.43
CA ASN A 147 -24.53 -6.17 35.07
C ASN A 147 -25.26 -6.90 33.93
N ALA A 148 -26.60 -6.82 33.86
CA ALA A 148 -27.37 -7.38 32.76
C ALA A 148 -27.19 -6.58 31.45
N ALA A 149 -27.16 -5.25 31.51
CA ALA A 149 -26.87 -4.40 30.35
C ALA A 149 -25.43 -4.60 29.85
N LYS A 150 -24.46 -4.69 30.75
CA LYS A 150 -23.06 -5.01 30.42
C LYS A 150 -22.92 -6.41 29.83
N GLY A 151 -23.65 -7.40 30.34
CA GLY A 151 -23.73 -8.76 29.78
C GLY A 151 -24.34 -8.80 28.37
N ASN A 152 -25.38 -8.02 28.11
CA ASN A 152 -25.95 -7.92 26.76
C ASN A 152 -25.01 -7.20 25.77
N LEU A 153 -24.26 -6.19 26.22
CA LEU A 153 -23.25 -5.51 25.40
C LEU A 153 -22.06 -6.42 25.06
N THR A 154 -21.59 -7.26 25.99
CA THR A 154 -20.53 -8.23 25.73
C THR A 154 -21.00 -9.35 24.80
N VAL A 155 -22.23 -9.84 24.95
CA VAL A 155 -22.84 -10.81 24.03
C VAL A 155 -23.06 -10.20 22.64
N GLY A 156 -23.50 -8.95 22.56
CA GLY A 156 -23.66 -8.21 21.31
C GLY A 156 -22.34 -8.00 20.59
N ALA A 157 -21.29 -7.60 21.32
CA ALA A 157 -19.94 -7.46 20.79
C ALA A 157 -19.36 -8.79 20.32
N ALA A 158 -19.52 -9.87 21.09
CA ALA A 158 -19.08 -11.21 20.68
C ALA A 158 -19.78 -11.67 19.38
N LYS A 159 -21.09 -11.44 19.26
CA LYS A 159 -21.86 -11.74 18.03
C LYS A 159 -21.42 -10.87 16.84
N ALA A 160 -21.20 -9.58 17.06
CA ALA A 160 -20.72 -8.67 16.01
C ALA A 160 -19.31 -9.05 15.55
N GLY A 161 -18.42 -9.42 16.49
CA GLY A 161 -17.09 -9.94 16.19
C GLY A 161 -17.16 -11.20 15.32
N ALA A 162 -17.98 -12.18 15.70
CA ALA A 162 -18.18 -13.41 14.93
C ALA A 162 -18.78 -13.14 13.54
N LEU A 163 -19.71 -12.18 13.42
CA LEU A 163 -20.28 -11.79 12.13
C LEU A 163 -19.23 -11.13 11.22
N LEU A 164 -18.43 -10.21 11.76
CA LEU A 164 -17.36 -9.53 11.04
C LEU A 164 -16.32 -10.52 10.55
N ASP A 165 -15.90 -11.44 11.42
CA ASP A 165 -14.97 -12.53 11.08
C ASP A 165 -15.51 -13.37 9.93
N ARG A 166 -16.72 -13.90 10.05
CA ARG A 166 -17.33 -14.70 8.98
C ARG A 166 -17.45 -13.93 7.66
N ARG A 167 -17.88 -12.67 7.69
CA ARG A 167 -18.10 -11.86 6.48
C ARG A 167 -16.79 -11.47 5.80
N LEU A 168 -15.80 -10.99 6.57
CA LEU A 168 -14.54 -10.52 6.02
C LEU A 168 -13.62 -11.68 5.63
N THR A 169 -13.67 -12.80 6.35
CA THR A 169 -12.97 -14.03 5.93
C THR A 169 -13.52 -14.55 4.61
N LEU A 170 -14.84 -14.61 4.45
CA LEU A 170 -15.44 -15.01 3.17
C LEU A 170 -15.16 -14.00 2.03
N ALA A 171 -15.16 -12.69 2.31
CA ALA A 171 -14.76 -11.67 1.35
C ALA A 171 -13.28 -11.80 0.96
N ARG A 172 -12.41 -12.12 1.93
CA ARG A 172 -10.99 -12.39 1.70
C ARG A 172 -10.80 -13.60 0.80
N THR A 173 -11.44 -14.73 1.09
CA THR A 173 -11.33 -15.95 0.25
C THR A 173 -11.79 -15.67 -1.19
N ARG A 174 -12.90 -14.94 -1.37
CA ARG A 174 -13.36 -14.53 -2.71
C ARG A 174 -12.36 -13.62 -3.42
N ALA A 175 -11.79 -12.66 -2.70
CA ALA A 175 -10.76 -11.77 -3.24
C ALA A 175 -9.48 -12.53 -3.61
N HIS A 176 -9.11 -13.52 -2.82
CA HIS A 176 -7.97 -14.40 -3.08
C HIS A 176 -8.18 -15.22 -4.37
N SER A 177 -9.32 -15.90 -4.51
CA SER A 177 -9.64 -16.62 -5.76
C SER A 177 -9.68 -15.67 -6.97
N ALA A 178 -10.30 -14.51 -6.84
CA ALA A 178 -10.33 -13.51 -7.92
C ALA A 178 -8.93 -12.98 -8.28
N ALA A 179 -8.00 -12.92 -7.33
CA ALA A 179 -6.61 -12.57 -7.60
C ALA A 179 -5.88 -13.69 -8.35
N LEU A 180 -6.08 -14.95 -7.97
CA LEU A 180 -5.52 -16.10 -8.68
C LEU A 180 -6.06 -16.20 -10.12
N ASP A 181 -7.37 -16.03 -10.31
CA ASP A 181 -8.01 -16.01 -11.63
C ASP A 181 -7.45 -14.87 -12.50
N ALA A 182 -7.25 -13.68 -11.91
CA ALA A 182 -6.66 -12.55 -12.60
C ALA A 182 -5.21 -12.84 -13.02
N LEU A 183 -4.40 -13.45 -12.16
CA LEU A 183 -3.01 -13.83 -12.46
C LEU A 183 -2.90 -14.93 -13.53
N GLY A 184 -3.96 -15.74 -13.73
CA GLY A 184 -4.04 -16.72 -14.82
C GLY A 184 -4.65 -16.17 -16.12
N SER A 185 -5.08 -14.91 -16.14
CA SER A 185 -5.79 -14.34 -17.30
C SER A 185 -4.86 -13.87 -18.41
N ALA A 186 -5.33 -13.94 -19.66
CA ALA A 186 -4.59 -13.38 -20.82
C ALA A 186 -4.28 -11.89 -20.64
N ARG A 187 -5.18 -11.14 -19.98
CA ARG A 187 -4.99 -9.74 -19.62
C ARG A 187 -3.75 -9.53 -18.76
N PHE A 188 -3.57 -10.37 -17.73
CA PHE A 188 -2.37 -10.30 -16.89
C PHE A 188 -1.10 -10.66 -17.66
N HIS A 189 -1.14 -11.68 -18.51
CA HIS A 189 0.01 -12.07 -19.33
C HIS A 189 0.46 -10.93 -20.25
N ALA A 190 -0.46 -10.23 -20.90
CA ALA A 190 -0.13 -9.05 -21.73
C ALA A 190 0.59 -7.94 -20.92
N VAL A 191 0.19 -7.74 -19.66
CA VAL A 191 0.87 -6.79 -18.74
C VAL A 191 2.25 -7.30 -18.37
N ALA A 192 2.38 -8.58 -18.01
CA ALA A 192 3.65 -9.18 -17.65
C ALA A 192 4.65 -9.13 -18.81
N ASP A 193 4.20 -9.37 -20.04
CA ASP A 193 5.01 -9.28 -21.25
C ASP A 193 5.44 -7.83 -21.52
N SER A 194 4.53 -6.87 -21.39
CA SER A 194 4.85 -5.43 -21.50
C SER A 194 5.89 -4.99 -20.46
N VAL A 195 5.78 -5.50 -19.22
CA VAL A 195 6.76 -5.23 -18.15
C VAL A 195 8.08 -5.96 -18.39
N ALA A 196 8.06 -7.14 -19.03
CA ALA A 196 9.27 -7.85 -19.44
C ALA A 196 10.05 -7.06 -20.49
N VAL A 197 9.36 -6.51 -21.50
CA VAL A 197 9.96 -5.59 -22.48
C VAL A 197 10.51 -4.34 -21.77
N LEU A 198 9.77 -3.78 -20.81
CA LEU A 198 10.24 -2.63 -20.02
C LEU A 198 11.54 -2.88 -19.24
N ALA A 199 11.81 -4.13 -18.85
CA ALA A 199 13.03 -4.50 -18.15
C ALA A 199 14.29 -4.39 -19.04
N SER A 200 14.15 -4.55 -20.36
CA SER A 200 15.24 -4.39 -21.34
C SER A 200 15.22 -3.01 -21.99
N GLU A 201 14.06 -2.54 -22.44
CA GLU A 201 13.90 -1.35 -23.28
C GLU A 201 12.85 -0.41 -22.70
N VAL A 202 13.25 0.83 -22.46
CA VAL A 202 12.36 1.88 -21.98
C VAL A 202 12.01 2.78 -23.16
N PRO A 203 10.71 2.92 -23.52
CA PRO A 203 10.30 3.75 -24.64
C PRO A 203 10.39 5.24 -24.27
N LEU A 204 11.60 5.77 -24.30
CA LEU A 204 11.89 7.18 -24.09
C LEU A 204 11.61 7.97 -25.38
N THR A 205 11.04 9.16 -25.22
CA THR A 205 10.95 10.11 -26.33
C THR A 205 12.33 10.67 -26.68
N PRO A 206 12.56 11.15 -27.91
CA PRO A 206 13.83 11.78 -28.28
C PRO A 206 14.19 12.98 -27.38
N ALA A 207 13.17 13.70 -26.89
CA ALA A 207 13.32 14.83 -25.99
C ALA A 207 13.82 14.43 -24.58
N ALA A 208 13.68 13.16 -24.20
CA ALA A 208 14.11 12.70 -22.89
C ALA A 208 15.64 12.76 -22.72
N ALA A 209 16.41 12.59 -23.80
CA ALA A 209 17.87 12.48 -23.75
C ALA A 209 18.57 13.68 -23.07
N THR A 210 17.98 14.87 -23.13
CA THR A 210 18.50 16.10 -22.52
C THR A 210 17.59 16.69 -21.45
N ALA A 211 16.47 16.02 -21.13
CA ALA A 211 15.48 16.55 -20.20
C ALA A 211 15.91 16.42 -18.74
N ASP A 212 15.62 17.46 -17.96
CA ASP A 212 15.72 17.44 -16.50
C ASP A 212 14.44 16.83 -15.89
N LEU A 213 14.59 15.90 -14.94
CA LEU A 213 13.48 15.29 -14.20
C LEU A 213 13.02 16.18 -13.04
N CYS A 214 13.86 17.07 -12.51
CA CYS A 214 13.55 17.90 -11.35
C CYS A 214 12.26 18.71 -11.54
N PRO A 215 12.02 19.39 -12.67
CA PRO A 215 10.77 20.14 -12.90
C PRO A 215 9.52 19.25 -12.87
N LEU A 216 9.61 18.01 -13.36
CA LEU A 216 8.49 17.06 -13.37
C LEU A 216 8.21 16.51 -11.97
N ALA A 217 9.26 16.27 -11.17
CA ALA A 217 9.13 15.90 -9.77
C ALA A 217 8.52 17.05 -8.95
N GLU A 218 8.96 18.28 -9.18
CA GLU A 218 8.43 19.48 -8.52
C GLU A 218 6.96 19.68 -8.86
N ALA A 219 6.57 19.55 -10.14
CA ALA A 219 5.17 19.65 -10.54
C ALA A 219 4.27 18.55 -9.91
N ALA A 220 4.83 17.38 -9.57
CA ALA A 220 4.11 16.37 -8.82
C ALA A 220 3.97 16.73 -7.34
N TYR A 221 5.02 17.30 -6.75
CA TYR A 221 5.02 17.81 -5.37
C TYR A 221 4.02 18.96 -5.20
N GLU A 222 4.01 19.92 -6.12
CA GLU A 222 3.08 21.07 -6.11
C GLU A 222 1.62 20.62 -6.18
N ARG A 223 1.29 19.67 -7.05
CA ARG A 223 -0.07 19.09 -7.10
C ARG A 223 -0.50 18.45 -5.78
N LEU A 224 0.44 17.82 -5.06
CA LEU A 224 0.17 17.27 -3.73
C LEU A 224 -0.03 18.40 -2.71
N ARG A 225 0.85 19.42 -2.72
CA ARG A 225 0.78 20.57 -1.83
C ARG A 225 -0.57 21.29 -2.00
N ASP A 226 -0.96 21.58 -3.24
CA ASP A 226 -2.23 22.23 -3.56
C ASP A 226 -3.42 21.40 -3.08
N ALA A 227 -3.40 20.08 -3.31
CA ALA A 227 -4.43 19.18 -2.81
C ALA A 227 -4.52 19.20 -1.27
N VAL A 228 -3.37 19.18 -0.57
CA VAL A 228 -3.34 19.26 0.90
C VAL A 228 -3.86 20.61 1.39
N THR A 229 -3.52 21.73 0.74
CA THR A 229 -4.04 23.06 1.11
C THR A 229 -5.54 23.20 0.88
N SER A 230 -6.12 22.42 -0.04
CA SER A 230 -7.57 22.39 -0.27
C SER A 230 -8.35 21.57 0.77
N LEU A 231 -7.67 20.80 1.62
CA LEU A 231 -8.34 20.02 2.66
C LEU A 231 -8.91 20.95 3.74
N PRO A 232 -10.16 20.73 4.18
CA PRO A 232 -10.73 21.51 5.26
C PRO A 232 -9.91 21.31 6.53
N LEU A 233 -9.59 22.41 7.23
CA LEU A 233 -8.95 22.34 8.54
C LEU A 233 -9.90 21.64 9.52
N ILE A 234 -9.59 20.39 9.86
CA ILE A 234 -10.33 19.65 10.87
C ILE A 234 -9.93 20.23 12.23
N THR A 235 -10.75 21.11 12.80
CA THR A 235 -10.69 21.40 14.24
C THR A 235 -11.03 20.10 14.97
N ALA A 236 -10.10 19.59 15.78
CA ALA A 236 -10.19 18.33 16.51
C ALA A 236 -11.25 18.32 17.64
N GLY A 237 -12.46 18.81 17.37
CA GLY A 237 -13.58 18.83 18.32
C GLY A 237 -14.52 17.61 18.21
N HIS A 238 -14.42 16.82 17.13
CA HIS A 238 -15.28 15.66 16.91
C HIS A 238 -14.48 14.39 16.61
N PRO A 239 -14.83 13.24 17.22
CA PRO A 239 -14.19 11.98 16.88
C PRO A 239 -14.38 11.68 15.39
N TYR A 240 -13.31 11.22 14.76
CA TYR A 240 -13.26 10.80 13.36
C TYR A 240 -14.47 9.90 13.04
N ASN A 241 -15.43 10.40 12.24
CA ASN A 241 -16.74 9.84 11.86
C ASN A 241 -18.01 10.27 12.64
N ALA A 242 -18.01 11.37 13.40
CA ALA A 242 -19.23 11.86 14.07
C ALA A 242 -20.42 12.09 13.10
N GLU A 243 -20.16 12.54 11.88
CA GLU A 243 -21.18 12.79 10.84
C GLU A 243 -21.70 11.51 10.16
N ALA A 244 -20.97 10.39 10.27
CA ALA A 244 -21.34 9.11 9.64
C ALA A 244 -22.23 8.23 10.53
N LEU A 245 -22.61 8.68 11.73
CA LEU A 245 -23.42 7.89 12.66
C LEU A 245 -24.91 7.79 12.27
N ILE A 246 -25.37 8.52 11.24
CA ILE A 246 -26.81 8.64 10.89
C ILE A 246 -27.12 8.27 9.42
N HIS A 247 -26.16 7.83 8.62
CA HIS A 247 -26.41 7.52 7.21
C HIS A 247 -26.55 6.00 7.01
N GLY A 248 -27.80 5.56 6.74
CA GLY A 248 -28.20 4.17 6.50
C GLY A 248 -28.06 3.70 5.08
#